data_AF-T0HMA6-F1
#
_entry.id   AF-T0HMA6-F1
#
_cell.length_a   1.000
_cell.length_b   1.000
_cell.length_c   1.000
_cell.angle_alpha   90.00
_cell.angle_beta   90.00
_cell.angle_gamma   90.00
#
_symmetry.space_group_name_H-M   'P 1'
#
loop_
_entity.id
_entity.type
_entity.pdbx_description
1 polymer ?
#
loop_
_entity_poly.entity_id
_entity_poly.type
_entity_poly.pdbx_seq_one_letter_code
_entity_poly.pdbx_strand_id
1 'polypeptide(L)'
;RLREGATRLAADMLEALDQERLGGMVKGAIAQRLRAMNLAPLIGQALEAAMRDGRHAPVMDGIIHWADRTLEANDHLVRQMVHERSGKILRWTGLDENVANAIIDGLRRLLADMAADPGHSLRQKAEEGMARLADDLQHDPAMQARVARIRDEIVDNPAMQRWIDGLWEQARSGLLRAVRDPGKAMAGRLGEALRQLGGTLQEDARLRLLVNRFVRRAAVGATAAYGDSIVTLVSETVRGWDAGTVTSRLENAVGRDLQYIRINGTLVGGLVGLAIHTVDTLL
;
A
#
# COMPACT_ATOMS: atom_id res chain seq x y z
N ARG A 1 -11.83 -31.13 -2.75
CA ARG A 1 -11.16 -31.85 -1.64
C ARG A 1 -9.75 -31.32 -1.32
N LEU A 2 -8.70 -31.54 -2.14
CA LEU A 2 -7.36 -30.96 -1.87
C LEU A 2 -7.35 -29.42 -1.90
N ARG A 3 -8.06 -28.83 -2.86
CA ARG A 3 -8.19 -27.37 -3.00
C ARG A 3 -8.92 -26.71 -1.82
N GLU A 4 -9.92 -27.39 -1.25
CA GLU A 4 -10.69 -26.94 -0.07
C GLU A 4 -9.92 -27.12 1.24
N GLY A 5 -9.10 -28.18 1.35
CA GLY A 5 -8.21 -28.39 2.49
C GLY A 5 -7.08 -27.35 2.54
N ALA A 6 -6.53 -26.99 1.38
CA ALA A 6 -5.51 -25.94 1.27
C ALA A 6 -6.08 -24.55 1.57
N THR A 7 -7.31 -24.22 1.13
CA THR A 7 -7.96 -22.95 1.50
C THR A 7 -8.33 -22.89 2.97
N ARG A 8 -8.79 -23.99 3.59
CA ARG A 8 -9.04 -24.02 5.04
C ARG A 8 -7.76 -23.86 5.85
N LEU A 9 -6.70 -24.57 5.49
CA LEU A 9 -5.39 -24.40 6.15
C LEU A 9 -4.84 -22.98 5.96
N ALA A 10 -5.01 -22.38 4.78
CA ALA A 10 -4.63 -20.98 4.56
C ALA A 10 -5.49 -20.00 5.37
N ALA A 11 -6.79 -20.27 5.52
CA ALA A 11 -7.70 -19.49 6.36
C ALA A 11 -7.30 -19.59 7.84
N ASP A 12 -7.12 -20.81 8.33
CA ASP A 12 -6.73 -21.11 9.71
C ASP A 12 -5.35 -20.53 10.02
N MET A 13 -4.41 -20.57 9.07
CA MET A 13 -3.14 -19.86 9.21
C MET A 13 -3.35 -18.34 9.25
N LEU A 14 -4.15 -17.75 8.35
CA LEU A 14 -4.43 -16.31 8.36
C LEU A 14 -5.21 -15.82 9.60
N GLU A 15 -5.98 -16.71 10.22
CA GLU A 15 -6.72 -16.49 11.46
C GLU A 15 -5.85 -16.70 12.70
N ALA A 16 -4.94 -17.68 12.69
CA ALA A 16 -3.95 -17.93 13.75
C ALA A 16 -2.76 -16.95 13.71
N LEU A 17 -2.58 -16.26 12.60
CA LEU A 17 -1.64 -15.16 12.42
C LEU A 17 -2.16 -13.92 13.18
N ASP A 18 -1.69 -13.80 14.41
CA ASP A 18 -2.11 -12.84 15.43
C ASP A 18 -2.16 -11.37 14.94
N GLN A 19 -3.29 -10.70 15.18
CA GLN A 19 -3.66 -9.38 14.64
C GLN A 19 -2.66 -8.29 15.05
N GLU A 20 -2.19 -8.33 16.29
CA GLU A 20 -1.30 -7.31 16.87
C GLU A 20 0.16 -7.51 16.46
N ARG A 21 0.63 -8.77 16.40
CA ARG A 21 2.03 -9.08 16.11
C ARG A 21 2.38 -8.79 14.65
N LEU A 22 1.53 -9.20 13.70
CA LEU A 22 1.80 -8.94 12.28
C LEU A 22 1.56 -7.50 11.85
N GLY A 23 0.53 -6.85 12.38
CA GLY A 23 0.29 -5.43 12.13
C GLY A 23 1.49 -4.59 12.57
N GLY A 24 2.02 -4.86 13.77
CA GLY A 24 3.24 -4.24 14.28
C GLY A 24 4.48 -4.53 13.42
N MET A 25 4.68 -5.78 13.00
CA MET A 25 5.82 -6.16 12.14
C MET A 25 5.75 -5.51 10.74
N VAL A 26 4.58 -5.49 10.11
CA VAL A 26 4.40 -4.86 8.78
C VAL A 26 4.62 -3.35 8.87
N LYS A 27 4.07 -2.68 9.89
CA LYS A 27 4.34 -1.26 10.13
C LYS A 27 5.82 -0.99 10.35
N GLY A 28 6.46 -1.77 11.22
CA GLY A 28 7.89 -1.65 11.52
C GLY A 28 8.73 -1.80 10.26
N ALA A 29 8.43 -2.79 9.43
CA ALA A 29 9.11 -3.02 8.15
C ALA A 29 8.90 -1.86 7.16
N ILE A 30 7.67 -1.35 7.02
CA ILE A 30 7.37 -0.20 6.14
C ILE A 30 8.10 1.05 6.63
N ALA A 31 8.01 1.37 7.93
CA ALA A 31 8.68 2.51 8.53
C ALA A 31 10.20 2.41 8.37
N GLN A 32 10.79 1.26 8.66
CA GLN A 32 12.22 1.03 8.49
C GLN A 32 12.66 1.16 7.03
N ARG A 33 11.88 0.62 6.09
CA ARG A 33 12.16 0.73 4.66
C ARG A 33 12.09 2.18 4.18
N LEU A 34 11.08 2.93 4.61
CA LEU A 34 10.95 4.37 4.30
C LEU A 34 12.14 5.17 4.84
N ARG A 35 12.54 4.93 6.09
CA ARG A 35 13.69 5.60 6.71
C ARG A 35 15.03 5.28 6.03
N ALA A 36 15.19 4.06 5.53
CA ALA A 36 16.39 3.64 4.82
C ALA A 36 16.54 4.26 3.42
N MET A 37 15.44 4.76 2.82
CA MET A 37 15.46 5.37 1.50
C MET A 37 15.74 6.88 1.61
N ASN A 38 16.73 7.35 0.85
CA ASN A 38 16.90 8.78 0.63
C ASN A 38 15.91 9.22 -0.47
N LEU A 39 14.77 9.77 -0.04
CA LEU A 39 13.69 10.15 -0.93
C LEU A 39 13.99 11.45 -1.70
N ALA A 40 14.86 12.31 -1.18
CA ALA A 40 15.09 13.63 -1.74
C ALA A 40 15.63 13.57 -3.19
N PRO A 41 16.68 12.79 -3.51
CA PRO A 41 17.15 12.69 -4.90
C PRO A 41 16.11 12.12 -5.86
N LEU A 42 15.28 11.18 -5.40
CA LEU A 42 14.22 10.59 -6.23
C LEU A 42 13.14 11.63 -6.57
N ILE A 43 12.75 12.46 -5.60
CA ILE A 43 11.80 13.56 -5.79
C ILE A 43 12.40 14.60 -6.74
N GLY A 44 13.68 14.96 -6.53
CA GLY A 44 14.37 15.91 -7.40
C GLY A 44 14.46 15.44 -8.85
N GLN A 45 14.82 14.17 -9.09
CA GLN A 45 14.86 13.57 -10.43
C GLN A 45 13.47 13.55 -11.09
N ALA A 46 12.43 13.21 -10.34
CA ALA A 46 11.06 13.21 -10.83
C ALA A 46 10.59 14.63 -11.21
N LEU A 47 10.91 15.62 -10.37
CA LEU A 47 10.61 17.03 -10.63
C LEU A 47 11.37 17.54 -11.86
N GLU A 48 12.66 17.24 -11.97
CA GLU A 48 13.48 17.59 -13.13
C GLU A 48 12.95 16.97 -14.43
N ALA A 49 12.57 15.69 -14.40
CA ALA A 49 11.97 15.02 -15.55
C ALA A 49 10.61 15.65 -15.93
N ALA A 50 9.76 15.96 -14.95
CA ALA A 50 8.49 16.64 -15.19
C ALA A 50 8.68 18.06 -15.75
N MET A 51 9.77 18.74 -15.37
CA MET A 51 10.14 20.04 -15.95
C MET A 51 10.59 19.92 -17.39
N ARG A 52 11.50 18.98 -17.67
CA ARG A 52 12.03 18.71 -19.00
C ARG A 52 10.93 18.35 -20.02
N ASP A 53 9.95 17.56 -19.59
CA ASP A 53 8.83 17.12 -20.42
C ASP A 53 7.65 18.13 -20.44
N GLY A 54 7.77 19.29 -19.79
CA GLY A 54 6.69 20.29 -19.70
C GLY A 54 5.46 19.84 -18.89
N ARG A 55 5.52 18.69 -18.21
CA ARG A 55 4.40 18.11 -17.44
C ARG A 55 4.03 18.87 -16.18
N HIS A 56 4.89 19.77 -15.73
CA HIS A 56 4.66 20.67 -14.60
C HIS A 56 3.76 21.87 -14.97
N ALA A 57 3.63 22.22 -16.25
CA ALA A 57 2.87 23.39 -16.69
C ALA A 57 1.39 23.35 -16.23
N PRO A 58 0.63 22.25 -16.38
CA PRO A 58 -0.74 22.18 -15.88
C PRO A 58 -0.86 22.32 -14.35
N VAL A 59 0.18 21.90 -13.61
CA VAL A 59 0.21 22.08 -12.15
C VAL A 59 0.38 23.56 -11.81
N MET A 60 1.25 24.27 -12.53
CA MET A 60 1.42 25.72 -12.38
C MET A 60 0.12 26.47 -12.70
N ASP A 61 -0.53 26.12 -13.81
CA ASP A 61 -1.81 26.73 -14.20
C ASP A 61 -2.89 26.48 -13.13
N GLY A 62 -2.93 25.26 -12.58
CA GLY A 62 -3.80 24.92 -11.45
C GLY A 62 -3.53 25.74 -10.19
N ILE A 63 -2.26 25.99 -9.86
CA ILE A 63 -1.86 26.83 -8.72
C ILE A 63 -2.28 28.28 -8.94
N ILE A 64 -2.08 28.83 -10.14
CA ILE A 64 -2.47 30.20 -10.48
C ILE A 64 -3.99 30.37 -10.35
N HIS A 65 -4.77 29.44 -10.91
CA HIS A 65 -6.23 29.47 -10.78
C HIS A 65 -6.72 29.25 -9.35
N TRP A 66 -6.03 28.41 -8.58
CA TRP A 66 -6.33 28.26 -7.16
C TRP A 66 -6.02 29.54 -6.38
N ALA A 67 -4.91 30.22 -6.68
CA ALA A 67 -4.54 31.47 -6.05
C ALA A 67 -5.53 32.59 -6.35
N ASP A 68 -5.99 32.71 -7.61
CA ASP A 68 -6.99 33.70 -8.01
C ASP A 68 -8.33 33.48 -7.27
N ARG A 69 -8.84 32.23 -7.26
CA ARG A 69 -10.06 31.89 -6.51
C ARG A 69 -9.91 32.08 -5.00
N THR A 70 -8.72 31.78 -4.47
CA THR A 70 -8.44 31.95 -3.04
C THR A 70 -8.39 33.43 -2.69
N LEU A 71 -7.80 34.27 -3.54
CA LEU A 71 -7.80 35.72 -3.38
C LEU A 71 -9.24 36.23 -3.38
N GLU A 72 -10.02 35.91 -4.42
CA GLU A 72 -11.43 36.33 -4.55
C GLU A 72 -12.28 35.91 -3.34
N ALA A 73 -12.16 34.66 -2.87
CA ALA A 73 -12.89 34.18 -1.70
C ALA A 73 -12.48 34.88 -0.39
N ASN A 74 -11.28 35.46 -0.34
CA ASN A 74 -10.67 36.03 0.86
C ASN A 74 -10.30 37.51 0.73
N ASP A 75 -10.87 38.25 -0.23
CA ASP A 75 -10.62 39.68 -0.45
C ASP A 75 -10.81 40.51 0.82
N HIS A 76 -11.75 40.12 1.68
CA HIS A 76 -12.00 40.76 2.98
C HIS A 76 -10.78 40.72 3.91
N LEU A 77 -9.96 39.66 3.88
CA LEU A 77 -8.74 39.58 4.69
C LEU A 77 -7.70 40.59 4.23
N VAL A 78 -7.58 40.79 2.91
CA VAL A 78 -6.67 41.80 2.33
C VAL A 78 -7.14 43.20 2.70
N ARG A 79 -8.44 43.47 2.59
CA ARG A 79 -9.06 44.74 3.02
C ARG A 79 -8.82 45.01 4.50
N GLN A 80 -9.05 44.02 5.36
CA GLN A 80 -8.83 44.13 6.79
C GLN A 80 -7.35 44.41 7.09
N MET A 81 -6.43 43.69 6.47
CA MET A 81 -5.00 43.89 6.68
C MET A 81 -4.54 45.29 6.23
N VAL A 82 -5.08 45.81 5.14
CA VAL A 82 -4.83 47.19 4.68
C VAL A 82 -5.43 48.20 5.65
N HIS A 83 -6.65 47.97 6.17
CA HIS A 83 -7.30 48.84 7.16
C HIS A 83 -6.56 48.88 8.51
N GLU A 84 -6.02 47.75 8.96
CA GLU A 84 -5.27 47.67 10.22
C GLU A 84 -3.90 48.34 10.10
N ARG A 85 -3.25 48.24 8.95
CA ARG A 85 -1.93 48.83 8.69
C ARG A 85 -1.97 50.25 8.16
N SER A 86 -3.12 50.75 7.71
CA SER A 86 -3.25 52.12 7.23
C SER A 86 -3.14 53.11 8.39
N GLY A 87 -2.28 54.11 8.22
CA GLY A 87 -2.11 55.16 9.22
C GLY A 87 -3.40 55.92 9.49
N LYS A 88 -3.53 56.58 10.65
CA LYS A 88 -4.72 57.34 11.06
C LYS A 88 -5.23 58.32 9.99
N ILE A 89 -4.32 58.89 9.21
CA ILE A 89 -4.64 59.83 8.12
C ILE A 89 -5.38 59.13 6.97
N LEU A 90 -4.89 57.96 6.49
CA LEU A 90 -5.53 57.22 5.40
C LEU A 90 -6.94 56.73 5.79
N ARG A 91 -7.09 56.22 7.02
CA ARG A 91 -8.38 55.75 7.56
C ARG A 91 -9.40 56.87 7.69
N TRP A 92 -8.97 58.06 8.11
CA TRP A 92 -9.87 59.22 8.22
C TRP A 92 -10.35 59.72 6.86
N THR A 93 -9.51 59.60 5.82
CA THR A 93 -9.85 60.00 4.46
C THR A 93 -10.67 58.96 3.67
N GLY A 94 -10.84 57.73 4.19
CA GLY A 94 -11.49 56.62 3.47
C GLY A 94 -10.70 56.10 2.26
N LEU A 95 -9.42 56.47 2.14
CA LEU A 95 -8.55 56.07 1.04
C LEU A 95 -8.00 54.65 1.19
N ASP A 96 -8.06 54.09 2.40
CA ASP A 96 -7.66 52.73 2.71
C ASP A 96 -8.48 51.69 1.93
N GLU A 97 -9.78 51.90 1.76
CA GLU A 97 -10.65 51.01 0.96
C GLU A 97 -10.27 51.05 -0.53
N ASN A 98 -9.98 52.25 -1.06
CA ASN A 98 -9.53 52.42 -2.44
C ASN A 98 -8.16 51.78 -2.68
N VAL A 99 -7.25 51.88 -1.71
CA VAL A 99 -5.94 51.20 -1.76
C VAL A 99 -6.12 49.68 -1.73
N ALA A 100 -6.99 49.16 -0.86
CA ALA A 100 -7.27 47.74 -0.80
C ALA A 100 -7.85 47.21 -2.11
N ASN A 101 -8.83 47.92 -2.69
CA ASN A 101 -9.38 47.62 -4.02
C ASN A 101 -8.29 47.57 -5.09
N ALA A 102 -7.46 48.62 -5.17
CA ALA A 102 -6.40 48.68 -6.17
C ALA A 102 -5.37 47.56 -6.03
N ILE A 103 -5.05 47.15 -4.80
CA ILE A 103 -4.16 46.01 -4.54
C ILE A 103 -4.81 44.70 -5.00
N ILE A 104 -6.06 44.46 -4.63
CA ILE A 104 -6.80 43.25 -5.01
C ILE A 104 -6.89 43.17 -6.54
N ASP A 105 -7.36 44.25 -7.19
CA ASP A 105 -7.49 44.31 -8.64
C ASP A 105 -6.14 44.11 -9.35
N GLY A 106 -5.07 44.71 -8.82
CA GLY A 106 -3.71 44.54 -9.33
C GLY A 106 -3.22 43.09 -9.21
N LEU A 107 -3.45 42.44 -8.07
CA LEU A 107 -3.07 41.03 -7.86
C LEU A 107 -3.89 40.08 -8.72
N ARG A 108 -5.20 40.29 -8.82
CA ARG A 108 -6.07 39.49 -9.71
C ARG A 108 -5.66 39.64 -11.16
N ARG A 109 -5.37 40.87 -11.61
CA ARG A 109 -4.87 41.11 -12.96
C ARG A 109 -3.54 40.40 -13.19
N LEU A 110 -2.61 40.46 -12.24
CA LEU A 110 -1.34 39.75 -12.35
C LEU A 110 -1.52 38.23 -12.48
N LEU A 111 -2.43 37.64 -11.70
CA LEU A 111 -2.74 36.21 -11.79
C LEU A 111 -3.41 35.85 -13.11
N ALA A 112 -4.31 36.70 -13.61
CA ALA A 112 -4.93 36.54 -14.92
C ALA A 112 -3.91 36.63 -16.07
N ASP A 113 -2.99 37.60 -16.00
CA ASP A 113 -1.90 37.77 -16.97
C ASP A 113 -0.97 36.55 -16.96
N MET A 114 -0.64 36.01 -15.77
CA MET A 114 0.13 34.77 -15.64
C MET A 114 -0.58 33.53 -16.20
N ALA A 115 -1.91 33.46 -16.08
CA ALA A 115 -2.71 32.37 -16.62
C ALA A 115 -2.83 32.46 -18.15
N ALA A 116 -2.89 33.68 -18.70
CA ALA A 116 -3.03 33.93 -20.13
C ALA A 116 -1.71 33.81 -20.90
N ASP A 117 -0.57 34.17 -20.27
CA ASP A 117 0.75 34.16 -20.90
C ASP A 117 1.68 33.11 -20.26
N PRO A 118 1.93 31.96 -20.92
CA PRO A 118 2.94 30.99 -20.49
C PRO A 118 4.37 31.57 -20.42
N GLY A 119 4.65 32.64 -21.15
CA GLY A 119 5.93 33.35 -21.12
C GLY A 119 6.06 34.38 -20.01
N HIS A 120 5.06 34.54 -19.13
CA HIS A 120 5.05 35.61 -18.14
C HIS A 120 6.29 35.57 -17.21
N SER A 121 6.91 36.72 -16.96
CA SER A 121 8.17 36.80 -16.18
C SER A 121 8.13 36.15 -14.80
N LEU A 122 7.00 36.26 -14.08
CA LEU A 122 6.81 35.59 -12.78
C LEU A 122 6.69 34.08 -12.90
N ARG A 123 6.12 33.58 -14.00
CA ARG A 123 6.03 32.14 -14.26
C ARG A 123 7.42 31.58 -14.51
N GLN A 124 8.23 32.27 -15.32
CA GLN A 124 9.64 31.90 -15.53
C GLN A 124 10.43 31.88 -14.21
N LYS A 125 10.26 32.88 -13.34
CA LYS A 125 10.88 32.89 -12.01
C LYS A 125 10.45 31.71 -11.14
N ALA A 126 9.18 31.31 -11.22
CA ALA A 126 8.68 30.13 -10.51
C ALA A 126 9.31 28.85 -11.06
N GLU A 127 9.47 28.74 -12.38
CA GLU A 127 10.17 27.63 -13.05
C GLU A 127 11.65 27.56 -12.67
N GLU A 128 12.35 28.69 -12.63
CA GLU A 128 13.72 28.76 -12.10
C GLU A 128 13.81 28.29 -10.64
N GLY A 129 12.83 28.67 -9.83
CA GLY A 129 12.73 28.22 -8.43
C GLY A 129 12.52 26.71 -8.32
N MET A 130 11.66 26.13 -9.16
CA MET A 130 11.46 24.67 -9.21
C MET A 130 12.71 23.94 -9.72
N ALA A 131 13.42 24.51 -10.69
CA ALA A 131 14.69 23.97 -11.19
C ALA A 131 15.76 23.93 -10.08
N ARG A 132 15.92 25.02 -9.34
CA ARG A 132 16.82 25.07 -8.18
C ARG A 132 16.41 24.08 -7.10
N LEU A 133 15.12 23.99 -6.78
CA LEU A 133 14.63 23.01 -5.81
C LEU A 133 14.92 21.57 -6.26
N ALA A 134 14.74 21.24 -7.54
CA ALA A 134 15.05 19.92 -8.08
C ALA A 134 16.55 19.60 -7.96
N ASP A 135 17.41 20.58 -8.20
CA ASP A 135 18.86 20.45 -8.03
C ASP A 135 19.25 20.27 -6.54
N ASP A 136 18.76 21.14 -5.66
CA ASP A 136 19.01 21.08 -4.22
C ASP A 136 18.56 19.73 -3.64
N LEU A 137 17.40 19.22 -4.05
CA LEU A 137 16.90 17.91 -3.63
C LEU A 137 17.83 16.76 -4.04
N GLN A 138 18.54 16.89 -5.16
CA GLN A 138 19.47 15.88 -5.67
C GLN A 138 20.87 16.01 -5.08
N HIS A 139 21.36 17.23 -4.87
CA HIS A 139 22.77 17.49 -4.63
C HIS A 139 23.08 18.21 -3.31
N ASP A 140 22.14 18.96 -2.72
CA ASP A 140 22.38 19.68 -1.46
C ASP A 140 22.13 18.80 -0.23
N PRO A 141 23.16 18.48 0.58
CA PRO A 141 22.98 17.71 1.80
C PRO A 141 22.05 18.35 2.82
N ALA A 142 21.99 19.69 2.89
CA ALA A 142 21.14 20.40 3.85
C ALA A 142 19.66 20.24 3.47
N MET A 143 19.32 20.37 2.18
CA MET A 143 18.00 20.09 1.65
C MET A 143 17.60 18.62 1.86
N GLN A 144 18.48 17.66 1.55
CA GLN A 144 18.19 16.24 1.76
C GLN A 144 17.92 15.92 3.24
N ALA A 145 18.71 16.51 4.16
CA ALA A 145 18.47 16.38 5.59
C ALA A 145 17.12 16.96 6.02
N ARG A 146 16.67 18.06 5.39
CA ARG A 146 15.35 18.65 5.64
C ARG A 146 14.22 17.72 5.21
N VAL A 147 14.34 17.10 4.03
CA VAL A 147 13.36 16.11 3.55
C VAL A 147 13.35 14.88 4.44
N ALA A 148 14.52 14.41 4.88
CA ALA A 148 14.62 13.27 5.80
C ALA A 148 13.89 13.55 7.11
N ARG A 149 14.03 14.76 7.69
CA ARG A 149 13.28 15.16 8.89
C ARG A 149 11.76 15.13 8.66
N ILE A 150 11.28 15.72 7.58
CA ILE A 150 9.84 15.72 7.24
C ILE A 150 9.32 14.28 7.07
N ARG A 151 10.08 13.43 6.37
CA ARG A 151 9.76 12.01 6.23
C ARG A 151 9.63 11.35 7.60
N ASP A 152 10.59 11.57 8.48
CA ASP A 152 10.61 10.93 9.81
C ASP A 152 9.44 11.42 10.67
N GLU A 153 9.14 12.72 10.64
CA GLU A 153 7.95 13.29 11.30
C GLU A 153 6.64 12.67 10.79
N ILE A 154 6.51 12.44 9.48
CA ILE A 154 5.33 11.79 8.90
C ILE A 154 5.25 10.32 9.32
N VAL A 155 6.37 9.59 9.29
CA VAL A 155 6.43 8.17 9.69
C VAL A 155 6.11 8.01 11.18
N ASP A 156 6.55 8.95 12.00
CA ASP A 156 6.35 8.94 13.46
C ASP A 156 4.98 9.49 13.87
N ASN A 157 4.23 10.06 12.92
CA ASN A 157 2.91 10.62 13.19
C ASN A 157 1.91 9.51 13.60
N PRO A 158 1.26 9.60 14.77
CA PRO A 158 0.26 8.63 15.20
C PRO A 158 -0.92 8.47 14.23
N ALA A 159 -1.27 9.52 13.49
CA ALA A 159 -2.30 9.45 12.45
C ALA A 159 -1.86 8.59 11.26
N MET A 160 -0.59 8.66 10.86
CA MET A 160 -0.01 7.80 9.82
C MET A 160 -0.02 6.34 10.26
N GLN A 161 0.36 6.07 11.51
CA GLN A 161 0.32 4.72 12.09
C GLN A 161 -1.10 4.13 12.09
N ARG A 162 -2.10 4.92 12.53
CA ARG A 162 -3.52 4.52 12.48
C ARG A 162 -4.05 4.32 11.05
N TRP A 163 -3.56 5.10 10.10
CA TRP A 163 -3.93 4.93 8.70
C TRP A 163 -3.38 3.61 8.12
N ILE A 164 -2.13 3.27 8.42
CA ILE A 164 -1.53 1.99 8.02
C ILE A 164 -2.26 0.81 8.67
N ASP A 165 -2.68 0.94 9.93
CA ASP A 165 -3.55 -0.03 10.61
C ASP A 165 -4.84 -0.31 9.83
N GLY A 166 -5.55 0.76 9.46
CA GLY A 166 -6.79 0.65 8.71
C GLY A 166 -6.59 -0.04 7.36
N LEU A 167 -5.50 0.31 6.65
CA LEU A 167 -5.17 -0.31 5.37
C LEU A 167 -4.85 -1.80 5.51
N TRP A 168 -4.10 -2.18 6.56
CA TRP A 168 -3.80 -3.58 6.87
C TRP A 168 -5.07 -4.37 7.17
N GLU A 169 -5.95 -3.85 8.01
CA GLU A 169 -7.20 -4.53 8.36
C GLU A 169 -8.10 -4.69 7.14
N GLN A 170 -8.17 -3.67 6.28
CA GLN A 170 -8.92 -3.74 5.03
C GLN A 170 -8.36 -4.81 4.09
N ALA A 171 -7.04 -4.89 3.94
CA ALA A 171 -6.37 -5.89 3.11
C ALA A 171 -6.61 -7.31 3.66
N ARG A 172 -6.42 -7.52 4.97
CA ARG A 172 -6.68 -8.79 5.66
C ARG A 172 -8.13 -9.22 5.51
N SER A 173 -9.07 -8.33 5.80
CA SER A 173 -10.50 -8.56 5.66
C SER A 173 -10.89 -8.91 4.21
N GLY A 174 -10.21 -8.32 3.22
CA GLY A 174 -10.35 -8.69 1.81
C GLY A 174 -9.85 -10.10 1.51
N LEU A 175 -8.68 -10.46 2.02
CA LEU A 175 -8.09 -11.80 1.87
C LEU A 175 -8.94 -12.89 2.56
N LEU A 176 -9.39 -12.67 3.79
CA LEU A 176 -10.26 -13.60 4.50
C LEU A 176 -11.58 -13.85 3.75
N ARG A 177 -12.18 -12.79 3.21
CA ARG A 177 -13.38 -12.91 2.35
C ARG A 177 -13.07 -13.74 1.10
N ALA A 178 -11.90 -13.55 0.49
CA ALA A 178 -11.49 -14.31 -0.68
C ALA A 178 -11.23 -15.79 -0.41
N VAL A 179 -10.72 -16.12 0.77
CA VAL A 179 -10.47 -17.52 1.17
C VAL A 179 -11.76 -18.22 1.61
N ARG A 180 -12.66 -17.53 2.32
CA ARG A 180 -13.92 -18.11 2.82
C ARG A 180 -14.99 -18.29 1.74
N ASP A 181 -15.04 -17.41 0.73
CA ASP A 181 -15.99 -17.49 -0.37
C ASP A 181 -15.29 -17.21 -1.73
N PRO A 182 -14.45 -18.14 -2.21
CA PRO A 182 -13.65 -17.94 -3.42
C PRO A 182 -14.51 -17.71 -4.67
N GLY A 183 -15.75 -18.21 -4.67
CA GLY A 183 -16.72 -17.98 -5.74
C GLY A 183 -17.15 -16.52 -5.84
N LYS A 184 -17.46 -15.87 -4.71
CA LYS A 184 -17.88 -14.45 -4.69
C LYS A 184 -16.72 -13.47 -4.80
N ALA A 185 -15.54 -13.80 -4.26
CA ALA A 185 -14.37 -12.93 -4.39
C ALA A 185 -13.78 -12.90 -5.81
N MET A 186 -13.91 -13.99 -6.56
CA MET A 186 -13.55 -14.05 -7.98
C MET A 186 -14.66 -13.58 -8.93
N ALA A 187 -15.85 -13.28 -8.43
CA ALA A 187 -16.98 -12.77 -9.20
C ALA A 187 -17.02 -11.23 -9.29
N GLY A 188 -16.17 -10.53 -8.52
CA GLY A 188 -16.02 -9.07 -8.59
C GLY A 188 -14.95 -8.63 -9.58
N ARG A 189 -14.81 -7.31 -9.79
CA ARG A 189 -13.82 -6.69 -10.70
C ARG A 189 -12.37 -7.14 -10.45
N LEU A 190 -12.03 -7.51 -9.21
CA LEU A 190 -10.71 -8.03 -8.85
C LEU A 190 -10.47 -9.44 -9.41
N GLY A 191 -11.50 -10.29 -9.41
CA GLY A 191 -11.45 -11.61 -10.04
C GLY A 191 -11.39 -11.54 -11.57
N GLU A 192 -12.11 -10.58 -12.17
CA GLU A 192 -12.03 -10.27 -13.60
C GLU A 192 -10.61 -9.83 -13.97
N ALA A 193 -10.04 -8.87 -13.23
CA ALA A 193 -8.69 -8.36 -13.45
C ALA A 193 -7.63 -9.46 -13.28
N LEU A 194 -7.77 -10.34 -12.28
CA LEU A 194 -6.87 -11.48 -12.06
C LEU A 194 -7.01 -12.54 -13.15
N ARG A 195 -8.22 -12.81 -13.66
CA ARG A 195 -8.43 -13.68 -14.82
C ARG A 195 -7.80 -13.12 -16.08
N GLN A 196 -7.98 -11.82 -16.31
CA GLN A 196 -7.41 -11.14 -17.47
C GLN A 196 -5.89 -11.15 -17.43
N LEU A 197 -5.29 -10.85 -16.26
CA LEU A 197 -3.85 -11.02 -16.01
C LEU A 197 -3.38 -12.46 -16.24
N GLY A 198 -4.15 -13.43 -15.74
CA GLY A 198 -3.88 -14.85 -15.94
C GLY A 198 -3.89 -15.26 -17.40
N GLY A 199 -4.84 -14.75 -18.19
CA GLY A 199 -4.91 -14.93 -19.64
C GLY A 199 -3.71 -14.32 -20.36
N THR A 200 -3.40 -13.05 -20.08
CA THR A 200 -2.25 -12.36 -20.67
C THR A 200 -0.92 -13.06 -20.33
N LEU A 201 -0.78 -13.62 -19.12
CA LEU A 201 0.40 -14.40 -18.73
C LEU A 201 0.50 -15.77 -19.39
N GLN A 202 -0.62 -16.35 -19.86
CA GLN A 202 -0.61 -17.60 -20.62
C GLN A 202 -0.24 -17.35 -22.08
N GLU A 203 -0.67 -16.22 -22.65
CA GLU A 203 -0.44 -15.84 -24.04
C GLU A 203 0.96 -15.26 -24.26
N ASP A 204 1.49 -14.47 -23.32
CA ASP A 204 2.81 -13.83 -23.43
C ASP A 204 3.91 -14.57 -22.65
N ALA A 205 4.71 -15.34 -23.39
CA ALA A 205 5.84 -16.08 -22.85
C ALA A 205 6.94 -15.18 -22.23
N ARG A 206 7.11 -13.94 -22.72
CA ARG A 206 8.12 -13.00 -22.24
C ARG A 206 7.69 -12.39 -20.91
N LEU A 207 6.42 -11.99 -20.79
CA LEU A 207 5.83 -11.50 -19.55
C LEU A 207 5.88 -12.58 -18.45
N ARG A 208 5.55 -13.82 -18.80
CA ARG A 208 5.63 -14.98 -17.89
C ARG A 208 7.03 -15.19 -17.33
N LEU A 209 8.07 -15.05 -18.14
CA LEU A 209 9.47 -15.18 -17.69
C LEU A 209 9.91 -14.04 -16.76
N LEU A 210 9.41 -12.82 -16.96
CA LEU A 210 9.68 -11.68 -16.08
C LEU A 210 8.99 -11.87 -14.73
N VAL A 211 7.71 -12.24 -14.73
CA VAL A 211 6.94 -12.51 -13.50
C VAL A 211 7.55 -13.68 -12.74
N ASN A 212 7.92 -14.78 -13.39
CA ASN A 212 8.59 -15.91 -12.71
C ASN A 212 9.91 -15.50 -12.06
N ARG A 213 10.72 -14.65 -12.72
CA ARG A 213 11.96 -14.14 -12.13
C ARG A 213 11.73 -13.18 -10.97
N PHE A 214 10.68 -12.37 -11.05
CA PHE A 214 10.28 -11.48 -9.95
C PHE A 214 9.79 -12.28 -8.76
N VAL A 215 8.85 -13.20 -8.95
CA VAL A 215 8.31 -14.07 -7.89
C VAL A 215 9.42 -14.90 -7.25
N ARG A 216 10.33 -15.47 -8.04
CA ARG A 216 11.47 -16.22 -7.50
C ARG A 216 12.39 -15.35 -6.63
N ARG A 217 12.69 -14.12 -7.06
CA ARG A 217 13.51 -13.18 -6.25
C ARG A 217 12.77 -12.70 -5.01
N ALA A 218 11.47 -12.40 -5.13
CA ALA A 218 10.65 -12.01 -3.99
C ALA A 218 10.54 -13.15 -2.97
N ALA A 219 10.36 -14.39 -3.42
CA ALA A 219 10.35 -15.57 -2.57
C ALA A 219 11.68 -15.77 -1.86
N VAL A 220 12.81 -15.76 -2.60
CA VAL A 220 14.15 -15.88 -1.99
C VAL A 220 14.43 -14.75 -1.01
N GLY A 221 14.07 -13.51 -1.36
CA GLY A 221 14.24 -12.35 -0.47
C GLY A 221 13.37 -12.42 0.78
N ALA A 222 12.12 -12.90 0.65
CA ALA A 222 11.23 -13.10 1.78
C ALA A 222 11.72 -14.23 2.70
N THR A 223 12.20 -15.34 2.15
CA THR A 223 12.80 -16.43 2.94
C THR A 223 14.08 -15.99 3.63
N ALA A 224 14.93 -15.19 2.97
CA ALA A 224 16.14 -14.65 3.56
C ALA A 224 15.87 -13.59 4.64
N ALA A 225 14.85 -12.75 4.47
CA ALA A 225 14.53 -11.68 5.41
C ALA A 225 13.65 -12.12 6.59
N TYR A 226 12.80 -13.13 6.40
CA TYR A 226 11.76 -13.51 7.36
C TYR A 226 11.76 -15.00 7.71
N GLY A 227 12.67 -15.81 7.14
CA GLY A 227 12.77 -17.25 7.41
C GLY A 227 12.96 -17.55 8.89
N ASP A 228 13.89 -16.85 9.54
CA ASP A 228 14.14 -17.00 10.98
C ASP A 228 12.93 -16.56 11.82
N SER A 229 12.22 -15.52 11.40
CA SER A 229 11.02 -15.05 12.09
C SER A 229 9.86 -16.04 11.99
N ILE A 230 9.69 -16.69 10.83
CA ILE A 230 8.68 -17.74 10.63
C ILE A 230 9.06 -18.99 11.44
N VAL A 231 10.33 -19.40 11.44
CA VAL A 231 10.82 -20.51 12.26
C VAL A 231 10.62 -20.23 13.75
N THR A 232 10.90 -18.99 14.18
CA THR A 232 10.68 -18.56 15.57
C THR A 232 9.20 -18.60 15.92
N LEU A 233 8.33 -18.06 15.07
CA LEU A 233 6.88 -18.05 15.28
C LEU A 233 6.30 -19.47 15.35
N VAL A 234 6.67 -20.34 14.41
CA VAL A 234 6.25 -21.75 14.41
C VAL A 234 6.79 -22.48 15.64
N SER A 235 8.05 -22.22 16.02
CA SER A 235 8.66 -22.85 17.20
C SER A 235 8.00 -22.41 18.50
N GLU A 236 7.67 -21.12 18.65
CA GLU A 236 6.92 -20.60 19.80
C GLU A 236 5.50 -21.17 19.83
N THR A 237 4.84 -21.24 18.68
CA THR A 237 3.49 -21.80 18.56
C THR A 237 3.46 -23.27 18.95
N VAL A 238 4.40 -24.08 18.44
CA VAL A 238 4.51 -25.51 18.76
C VAL A 238 4.91 -25.74 20.22
N ARG A 239 5.81 -24.91 20.78
CA ARG A 239 6.14 -24.97 22.22
C ARG A 239 4.96 -24.61 23.12
N GLY A 240 4.02 -23.80 22.63
CA GLY A 240 2.80 -23.43 23.34
C GLY A 240 1.70 -24.49 23.29
N TRP A 241 1.87 -25.60 22.57
CA TRP A 241 0.86 -26.66 22.49
C TRP A 241 0.89 -27.57 23.71
N ASP A 242 -0.27 -27.81 24.31
CA ASP A 242 -0.44 -28.83 25.34
C ASP A 242 -0.48 -30.24 24.71
N ALA A 243 -0.20 -31.27 25.52
CA ALA A 243 -0.12 -32.66 25.06
C ALA A 243 -1.41 -33.17 24.38
N GLY A 244 -2.60 -32.67 24.76
CA GLY A 244 -3.88 -33.00 24.13
C GLY A 244 -4.02 -32.37 22.74
N THR A 245 -3.57 -31.13 22.55
CA THR A 245 -3.55 -30.46 21.24
C THR A 245 -2.61 -31.18 20.26
N VAL A 246 -1.43 -31.61 20.72
CA VAL A 246 -0.50 -32.40 19.90
C VAL A 246 -1.11 -33.74 19.48
N THR A 247 -1.72 -34.45 20.43
CA THR A 247 -2.32 -35.78 20.19
C THR A 247 -3.48 -35.70 19.20
N SER A 248 -4.40 -34.73 19.36
CA SER A 248 -5.55 -34.59 18.44
C SER A 248 -5.15 -34.18 17.02
N ARG A 249 -4.09 -33.38 16.87
CA ARG A 249 -3.55 -33.00 15.54
C ARG A 249 -2.85 -34.19 14.87
N LEU A 250 -2.12 -34.99 15.64
CA LEU A 250 -1.47 -36.22 15.17
C LEU A 250 -2.52 -37.27 14.75
N GLU A 251 -3.58 -37.47 15.54
CA GLU A 251 -4.70 -38.36 15.20
C GLU A 251 -5.46 -37.88 13.95
N ASN A 252 -5.70 -36.59 13.80
CA ASN A 252 -6.36 -36.06 12.59
C ASN A 252 -5.48 -36.20 11.32
N ALA A 253 -4.16 -36.14 11.47
CA ALA A 253 -3.23 -36.32 10.36
C ALA A 253 -3.04 -37.80 9.98
N VAL A 254 -2.97 -38.71 10.95
CA VAL A 254 -2.65 -40.14 10.78
C VAL A 254 -3.90 -41.03 10.72
N GLY A 255 -5.05 -40.55 11.20
CA GLY A 255 -6.27 -41.36 11.36
C GLY A 255 -6.82 -41.98 10.08
N ARG A 256 -6.49 -41.42 8.91
CA ARG A 256 -6.89 -41.97 7.60
C ARG A 256 -6.13 -43.25 7.22
N ASP A 257 -4.86 -43.35 7.60
CA ASP A 257 -4.02 -44.52 7.27
C ASP A 257 -4.31 -45.71 8.19
N LEU A 258 -4.59 -45.44 9.47
CA LEU A 258 -5.00 -46.49 10.43
C LEU A 258 -6.36 -47.11 10.06
N GLN A 259 -7.27 -46.32 9.47
CA GLN A 259 -8.55 -46.83 8.95
C GLN A 259 -8.35 -47.74 7.72
N TYR A 260 -7.36 -47.46 6.86
CA TYR A 260 -7.06 -48.30 5.70
C TYR A 260 -6.62 -49.71 6.08
N ILE A 261 -5.81 -49.87 7.13
CA ILE A 261 -5.41 -51.17 7.66
C ILE A 261 -6.64 -51.94 8.20
N ARG A 262 -7.54 -51.24 8.92
CA ARG A 262 -8.74 -51.85 9.49
C ARG A 262 -9.72 -52.32 8.40
N ILE A 263 -9.94 -51.51 7.37
CA ILE A 263 -10.83 -51.85 6.24
C ILE A 263 -10.25 -52.98 5.40
N ASN A 264 -8.97 -52.93 5.05
CA ASN A 264 -8.32 -54.00 4.29
C ASN A 264 -8.29 -55.31 5.08
N GLY A 265 -8.09 -55.25 6.40
CA GLY A 265 -8.14 -56.41 7.29
C GLY A 265 -9.51 -57.10 7.30
N THR A 266 -10.60 -56.34 7.38
CA THR A 266 -11.96 -56.93 7.34
C THR A 266 -12.32 -57.48 5.94
N LEU A 267 -11.81 -56.86 4.88
CA LEU A 267 -12.12 -57.24 3.51
C LEU A 267 -11.37 -58.52 3.09
N VAL A 268 -10.09 -58.63 3.44
CA VAL A 268 -9.30 -59.85 3.24
C VAL A 268 -9.80 -60.98 4.13
N GLY A 269 -10.07 -60.71 5.42
CA GLY A 269 -10.62 -61.71 6.34
C GLY A 269 -11.99 -62.24 5.89
N GLY A 270 -12.86 -61.35 5.38
CA GLY A 270 -14.15 -61.72 4.83
C GLY A 270 -14.04 -62.60 3.58
N LEU A 271 -13.15 -62.26 2.63
CA LEU A 271 -12.93 -63.06 1.42
C LEU A 271 -12.33 -64.44 1.71
N VAL A 272 -11.37 -64.52 2.63
CA VAL A 272 -10.78 -65.80 3.06
C VAL A 272 -11.82 -66.67 3.76
N GLY A 273 -12.63 -66.08 4.66
CA GLY A 273 -13.73 -66.79 5.32
C GLY A 273 -14.75 -67.33 4.33
N LEU A 274 -15.12 -66.54 3.32
CA LEU A 274 -16.05 -66.95 2.27
C LEU A 274 -15.46 -68.10 1.43
N ALA A 275 -14.17 -68.02 1.07
CA ALA A 275 -13.48 -69.07 0.32
C ALA A 275 -13.43 -70.39 1.09
N ILE A 276 -13.09 -70.36 2.39
CA ILE A 276 -13.08 -71.55 3.24
C ILE A 276 -14.48 -72.15 3.33
N HIS A 277 -15.50 -71.34 3.59
CA HIS A 277 -16.88 -71.81 3.68
C HIS A 277 -17.37 -72.44 2.37
N THR A 278 -17.01 -71.85 1.23
CA THR A 278 -17.42 -72.37 -0.08
C THR A 278 -16.77 -73.73 -0.38
N VAL A 279 -15.50 -73.91 0.00
CA VAL A 279 -14.78 -75.18 -0.12
C VAL A 279 -15.37 -76.25 0.81
N ASP A 280 -15.68 -75.89 2.05
CA ASP A 280 -16.29 -76.78 3.05
C ASP A 280 -17.70 -77.23 2.67
N THR A 281 -18.45 -76.41 1.92
CA THR A 281 -19.83 -76.74 1.51
C THR A 281 -19.89 -77.54 0.19
N LEU A 282 -18.82 -77.52 -0.63
CA LEU A 282 -18.76 -78.18 -1.94
C LEU A 282 -18.03 -79.54 -1.92
N LEU A 283 -17.27 -79.84 -0.86
CA LEU A 283 -16.61 -81.13 -0.61
C LEU A 283 -17.42 -81.99 0.35
#